data_AF-A0AAE3KKV2-F1
#
_entry.id   AF-A0AAE3KKV2-F1
#
_cell.length_a   1.000
_cell.length_b   1.000
_cell.length_c   1.000
_cell.angle_alpha   90.00
_cell.angle_beta   90.00
_cell.angle_gamma   90.00
#
_symmetry.space_group_name_H-M   'P 1'
#
loop_
_entity.id
_entity.type
_entity.pdbx_description
1 polymer ?
#
loop_
_entity_poly.entity_id
_entity_poly.type
_entity_poly.pdbx_seq_one_letter_code
_entity_poly.pdbx_strand_id
1 'polypeptide(L)' 'MRRKDPRQAQVSLIIRLLNRRLGEVELSLINRVQRLSIEQVESLGEALLDFSEVTDLVKWLDELEQQEE' A
#
# COMPACT_ATOMS: atom_id res chain seq x y z
N MET A 1 6.49 26.04 8.74
CA MET A 1 5.51 24.99 8.40
C MET A 1 6.22 23.87 7.66
N ARG A 2 6.37 22.68 8.26
CA ARG A 2 6.81 21.50 7.49
C ARG A 2 5.65 21.11 6.58
N ARG A 3 5.71 21.44 5.28
CA ARG A 3 4.78 20.85 4.31
C ARG A 3 5.08 19.36 4.32
N LYS A 4 4.20 18.55 4.92
CA LYS A 4 4.28 17.09 4.72
C LYS A 4 4.11 16.88 3.23
N ASP A 5 5.05 16.16 2.64
CA ASP A 5 4.95 15.76 1.24
C ASP A 5 3.62 15.01 1.04
N PRO A 6 2.76 15.44 0.11
CA PRO A 6 1.45 14.82 -0.10
C PRO A 6 1.56 13.32 -0.36
N ARG A 7 2.63 12.86 -1.01
CA ARG A 7 2.89 11.42 -1.21
C ARG A 7 3.13 10.71 0.11
N GLN A 8 3.98 11.27 0.99
CA GLN A 8 4.25 10.66 2.30
C GLN A 8 2.98 10.61 3.16
N ALA A 9 2.09 11.60 3.04
CA ALA A 9 0.81 11.59 3.74
C ALA A 9 -0.11 10.46 3.24
N GLN A 10 -0.21 10.25 1.92
CA GLN A 10 -1.00 9.16 1.33
C GLN A 10 -0.43 7.79 1.70
N VAL A 11 0.88 7.57 1.54
CA VAL A 11 1.53 6.30 1.91
C VAL A 11 1.33 5.98 3.39
N SER A 12 1.50 6.98 4.27
CA SER A 12 1.27 6.79 5.71
C SER A 12 -0.20 6.45 6.02
N LEU A 13 -1.15 7.02 5.28
CA LEU A 13 -2.56 6.68 5.39
C LEU A 13 -2.80 5.21 4.97
N ILE A 14 -2.29 4.80 3.82
CA ILE A 14 -2.42 3.42 3.33
C ILE A 14 -1.84 2.42 4.33
N ILE A 15 -0.63 2.66 4.85
CA ILE A 15 -0.02 1.77 5.85
C ILE A 15 -0.90 1.62 7.09
N ARG A 16 -1.54 2.70 7.56
CA ARG A 16 -2.47 2.64 8.70
C ARG A 16 -3.74 1.85 8.37
N LEU A 17 -4.26 1.99 7.14
CA LEU A 17 -5.45 1.26 6.70
C LEU A 17 -5.15 -0.23 6.54
N LEU A 18 -4.01 -0.58 5.97
CA LEU A 18 -3.53 -1.97 5.88
C LEU A 18 -3.45 -2.59 7.27
N ASN A 19 -2.81 -1.91 8.23
CA ASN A 19 -2.71 -2.42 9.60
C ASN A 19 -4.07 -2.56 10.30
N ARG A 20 -5.04 -1.69 9.98
CA ARG A 20 -6.37 -1.74 10.57
C ARG A 20 -7.23 -2.85 9.98
N ARG A 21 -7.06 -3.15 8.69
CA ARG A 21 -7.89 -4.11 7.96
C ARG A 21 -7.33 -5.53 8.03
N LEU A 22 -6.02 -5.68 7.85
CA LEU A 22 -5.34 -6.97 7.72
C LEU A 22 -4.63 -7.40 9.01
N GLY A 23 -4.61 -6.55 10.04
CA GLY A 23 -3.81 -6.76 11.23
C GLY A 23 -2.36 -6.29 11.02
N GLU A 24 -1.45 -6.72 11.87
CA GLU A 24 -0.04 -6.31 11.80
C GLU A 24 0.59 -6.75 10.47
N VAL A 25 0.91 -5.78 9.61
CA VAL A 25 1.51 -6.04 8.30
C VAL A 25 3.03 -6.04 8.41
N GLU A 26 3.65 -7.08 7.86
CA GLU A 26 5.11 -7.26 7.81
C GLU A 26 5.83 -6.05 7.21
N LEU A 27 7.01 -5.73 7.78
CA LEU A 27 7.84 -4.62 7.33
C LEU A 27 8.27 -4.75 5.86
N SER A 28 8.43 -5.97 5.36
CA SER A 28 8.75 -6.25 3.95
C SER A 28 7.66 -5.72 3.01
N LEU A 29 6.39 -5.94 3.34
CA LEU A 29 5.25 -5.46 2.55
C LEU A 29 5.10 -3.93 2.68
N ILE A 30 5.31 -3.38 3.87
CA ILE A 30 5.33 -1.92 4.07
C ILE A 30 6.41 -1.26 3.20
N ASN A 31 7.60 -1.85 3.11
CA ASN A 31 8.68 -1.35 2.26
C ASN A 31 8.32 -1.39 0.77
N ARG A 32 7.60 -2.42 0.31
CA ARG A 32 7.07 -2.47 -1.07
C ARG A 32 6.07 -1.35 -1.32
N VAL A 33 5.10 -1.16 -0.41
CA VAL A 33 4.11 -0.06 -0.49
C VAL A 33 4.78 1.32 -0.53
N GLN A 34 5.89 1.51 0.19
CA GLN A 34 6.63 2.78 0.16
C GLN A 34 7.34 3.07 -1.17
N ARG A 35 7.58 2.06 -2.01
CA ARG A 35 8.21 2.19 -3.33
C ARG A 35 7.21 2.49 -4.43
N LEU A 36 5.92 2.26 -4.19
CA LEU A 36 4.85 2.49 -5.15
C LEU A 36 4.79 3.95 -5.63
N SER A 37 4.44 4.15 -6.89
CA SER A 37 4.10 5.46 -7.45
C SER A 37 2.83 6.01 -6.78
N ILE A 38 2.58 7.32 -6.94
CA ILE A 38 1.40 7.94 -6.32
C ILE A 38 0.09 7.33 -6.86
N GLU A 39 0.05 7.01 -8.15
CA GLU A 39 -1.09 6.38 -8.83
C GLU A 39 -1.33 4.95 -8.33
N GLN A 40 -0.27 4.18 -8.09
CA GLN A 40 -0.35 2.85 -7.49
C GLN A 40 -0.84 2.92 -6.03
N VAL A 41 -0.42 3.93 -5.26
CA VAL A 41 -0.89 4.15 -3.88
C VAL A 41 -2.38 4.51 -3.85
N GLU A 42 -2.86 5.32 -4.79
CA GLU A 42 -4.29 5.64 -4.93
C GLU A 42 -5.09 4.39 -5.30
N SER A 43 -4.60 3.60 -6.27
CA SER A 43 -5.20 2.33 -6.68
C SER A 43 -5.24 1.30 -5.54
N LEU A 44 -4.19 1.24 -4.71
CA LEU A 44 -4.14 0.41 -3.50
C LEU A 44 -5.19 0.85 -2.47
N GLY A 45 -5.56 2.12 -2.43
CA GLY A 45 -6.64 2.61 -1.58
C GLY A 45 -8.00 2.00 -1.96
N GLU A 46 -8.26 1.86 -3.26
CA GLU A 46 -9.48 1.25 -3.79
C GLU A 46 -9.46 -0.28 -3.62
N ALA A 47 -8.39 -0.96 -4.03
CA ALA A 47 -8.22 -2.42 -3.83
C ALA A 47 -8.22 -2.80 -2.34
N LEU A 48 -7.73 -1.87 -1.51
CA LEU A 48 -8.02 -1.69 -0.08
C LEU A 48 -9.37 -2.27 0.32
N LEU A 49 -10.42 -1.86 -0.38
CA LEU A 49 -11.83 -2.15 -0.09
C LEU A 49 -12.22 -3.62 -0.30
N ASP A 50 -11.44 -4.39 -1.06
CA ASP A 50 -11.74 -5.79 -1.39
C ASP A 50 -10.89 -6.82 -0.62
N PHE A 51 -9.79 -6.40 0.02
CA PHE A 51 -8.89 -7.34 0.70
C PHE A 51 -9.55 -8.00 1.93
N SER A 52 -9.47 -9.31 2.06
CA SER A 52 -9.94 -10.03 3.25
C SER A 52 -8.79 -10.47 4.15
N GLU A 53 -7.61 -10.66 3.58
CA GLU A 53 -6.43 -11.17 4.27
C GLU A 53 -5.12 -10.59 3.70
N VAL A 54 -4.01 -10.80 4.42
CA VAL A 54 -2.67 -10.35 3.98
C VAL A 54 -2.29 -10.97 2.63
N THR A 55 -2.77 -12.18 2.33
CA THR A 55 -2.53 -12.85 1.04
C THR A 55 -3.04 -12.03 -0.16
N ASP A 56 -4.13 -11.28 -0.01
CA ASP A 56 -4.67 -10.44 -1.08
C ASP A 56 -3.73 -9.26 -1.39
N LEU A 57 -3.17 -8.65 -0.34
CA LEU A 57 -2.15 -7.60 -0.48
C LEU A 57 -0.90 -8.15 -1.17
N VAL A 58 -0.43 -9.34 -0.78
CA VAL A 58 0.74 -9.96 -1.39
C VAL A 58 0.53 -10.18 -2.89
N LYS A 59 -0.60 -10.80 -3.27
CA LYS A 59 -0.95 -11.03 -4.68
C LYS A 59 -0.99 -9.73 -5.47
N TRP A 60 -1.65 -8.70 -4.93
CA TRP A 60 -1.77 -7.41 -5.61
C TRP A 60 -0.40 -6.74 -5.83
N LEU A 61 0.50 -6.79 -4.83
CA LEU A 61 1.84 -6.26 -4.98
C LEU A 61 2.68 -7.07 -5.98
N ASP A 62 2.53 -8.39 -5.99
CA ASP A 62 3.22 -9.26 -6.94
C ASP A 62 2.74 -8.99 -8.38
N GLU A 63 1.44 -8.81 -8.59
CA GLU A 63 0.85 -8.44 -9.89
C GLU A 63 1.36 -7.09 -10.41
N LEU A 64 1.55 -6.11 -9.52
CA LEU A 64 2.15 -4.83 -9.91
C LEU A 64 3.60 -4.98 -10.37
N GLU A 65 4.40 -5.75 -9.66
CA GLU A 65 5.81 -5.99 -10.02
C GLU A 65 5.92 -6.73 -11.36
N GLN A 66 4.95 -7.57 -11.71
CA GLN A 66 4.87 -8.24 -13.02
C GLN A 66 4.42 -7.31 -14.17
N GLN A 67 3.80 -6.16 -13.88
CA GLN A 67 3.37 -5.18 -14.89
C GLN A 67 4.47 -4.16 -15.23
N GLU A 68 5.55 -4.11 -14.45
CA GLU A 68 6.68 -3.21 -14.67
C GLU A 68 7.84 -3.85 -15.49
N GLU A 69 7.72 -5.12 -15.89
CA GLU A 69 8.62 -5.83 -16.83
C GLU A 69 8.13 -5.79 -18.29
#